data_AF-A0A5E4AZZ1-F1
#
_entry.id   AF-A0A5E4AZZ1-F1
#
_cell.length_a   1.000
_cell.length_b   1.000
_cell.length_c   1.000
_cell.angle_alpha   90.00
_cell.angle_beta   90.00
_cell.angle_gamma   90.00
#
_symmetry.space_group_name_H-M   'P 1'
#
loop_
_entity.id
_entity.type
_entity.pdbx_description
1 polymer ?
#
loop_
_entity_poly.entity_id
_entity_poly.type
_entity_poly.pdbx_seq_one_letter_code
_entity_poly.pdbx_strand_id
1 'polypeptide(L)'
;MLLTVVIEGGFNVTLTIGLLMHGKEAGSLMGKKAESVKKMHEESGAHINISEGNCPGRIITLAGPTNTIFTALAMIMDKPEEDINSSMTNSTADS
;
A
#
# COMPACT_ATOMS: atom_id res chain seq x y z
N MET A 1 11.76 8.54 2.47
CA MET A 1 11.15 9.25 3.61
C MET A 1 10.91 8.22 4.69
N LEU A 2 11.79 8.12 5.69
CA LEU A 2 11.71 7.07 6.71
C LEU A 2 10.84 7.59 7.87
N LEU A 3 9.56 7.19 7.88
CA LEU A 3 8.67 7.46 9.01
C LEU A 3 8.78 6.28 9.99
N THR A 4 9.74 6.33 10.92
CA THR A 4 9.83 5.34 11.99
C THR A 4 8.77 5.65 13.04
N VAL A 5 7.63 4.99 12.94
CA VAL A 5 6.54 5.06 13.93
C VAL A 5 6.81 4.02 15.01
N VAL A 6 7.31 4.44 16.17
CA VAL A 6 7.38 3.61 17.39
C VAL A 6 6.22 4.01 18.30
N ILE A 7 5.23 3.13 18.45
CA ILE A 7 4.09 3.35 19.34
C ILE A 7 3.94 2.10 20.21
N GLU A 8 4.50 2.18 21.43
CA GLU A 8 4.30 1.16 22.47
C GLU A 8 3.05 1.50 23.27
N GLY A 9 1.94 0.77 23.05
CA GLY A 9 0.74 0.93 23.86
C GLY A 9 -0.48 0.14 23.37
N GLY A 10 -1.04 -0.69 24.25
CA GLY A 10 -2.23 -1.53 24.03
C GLY A 10 -3.55 -0.77 24.03
N PHE A 11 -3.75 0.13 23.05
CA PHE A 11 -5.03 0.82 22.85
C PHE A 11 -5.87 0.11 21.78
N ASN A 12 -7.03 -0.43 22.16
CA ASN A 12 -8.00 -1.04 21.24
C ASN A 12 -8.91 0.03 20.60
N VAL A 13 -8.32 1.10 20.08
CA VAL A 13 -9.05 2.21 19.48
C VAL A 13 -9.13 1.99 17.97
N THR A 14 -10.31 2.20 17.39
CA THR A 14 -10.48 2.19 15.93
C THR A 14 -10.02 3.54 15.37
N LEU A 15 -9.06 3.51 14.47
CA LEU A 15 -8.51 4.66 13.80
C LEU A 15 -8.81 4.58 12.31
N THR A 16 -8.95 5.76 11.69
CA THR A 16 -9.01 5.89 10.23
C THR A 16 -7.90 6.81 9.78
N ILE A 17 -6.96 6.30 8.96
CA ILE A 17 -5.79 7.03 8.49
C ILE A 17 -5.86 7.13 6.96
N GLY A 18 -5.65 8.34 6.43
CA GLY A 18 -5.52 8.59 5.00
C GLY A 18 -4.07 8.90 4.63
N LEU A 19 -3.49 8.12 3.72
CA LEU A 19 -2.18 8.35 3.14
C LEU A 19 -2.35 8.90 1.72
N LEU A 20 -1.72 10.03 1.43
CA LEU A 20 -1.61 10.54 0.07
C LEU A 20 -0.34 9.98 -0.57
N MET A 21 -0.50 9.22 -1.64
CA MET A 21 0.62 8.65 -2.40
C MET A 21 0.53 9.02 -3.88
N HIS A 22 1.66 8.93 -4.59
CA HIS A 22 1.66 9.21 -6.01
C HIS A 22 0.95 8.09 -6.79
N GLY A 23 0.29 8.43 -7.90
CA GLY A 23 -0.49 7.45 -8.67
C GLY A 23 0.31 6.23 -9.15
N LYS A 24 1.61 6.41 -9.39
CA LYS A 24 2.55 5.33 -9.74
C LYS A 24 2.74 4.34 -8.57
N GLU A 25 3.08 4.85 -7.39
CA GLU A 25 3.34 4.05 -6.19
C GLU A 25 2.09 3.31 -5.73
N ALA A 26 0.95 4.01 -5.69
CA ALA A 26 -0.32 3.40 -5.30
C ALA A 26 -0.83 2.36 -6.32
N GLY A 27 -0.47 2.49 -7.60
CA GLY A 27 -0.69 1.45 -8.61
C GLY A 27 0.14 0.19 -8.35
N SER A 28 1.42 0.37 -7.99
CA SER A 28 2.31 -0.74 -7.62
C SER A 28 1.85 -1.44 -6.33
N LEU A 29 1.47 -0.66 -5.30
CA LEU A 29 0.90 -1.15 -4.05
C LEU A 29 -0.39 -1.95 -4.26
N MET A 30 -1.24 -1.57 -5.23
CA MET A 30 -2.45 -2.34 -5.52
C MET A 30 -2.12 -3.70 -6.15
N GLY A 31 -1.09 -3.76 -7.00
CA GLY A 31 -0.70 -4.95 -7.73
C GLY A 31 -1.65 -5.30 -8.89
N LYS A 32 -1.25 -6.26 -9.73
CA LYS A 32 -2.10 -6.76 -10.81
C LYS A 32 -3.36 -7.42 -10.21
N LYS A 33 -4.55 -6.95 -10.60
CA LYS A 33 -5.86 -7.41 -10.08
C LYS A 33 -6.12 -7.17 -8.57
N ALA A 34 -5.50 -6.14 -7.98
CA ALA A 34 -5.69 -5.81 -6.56
C ALA A 34 -5.29 -6.93 -5.57
N GLU A 35 -4.44 -7.86 -6.02
CA GLU A 35 -4.00 -9.01 -5.22
C GLU A 35 -3.19 -8.59 -3.98
N SER A 36 -2.33 -7.58 -4.10
CA SER A 36 -1.57 -7.06 -2.95
C SER A 36 -2.48 -6.43 -1.90
N VAL A 37 -3.49 -5.64 -2.31
CA VAL A 37 -4.45 -5.03 -1.37
C VAL A 37 -5.24 -6.11 -0.63
N LYS A 38 -5.67 -7.14 -1.35
CA LYS A 38 -6.40 -8.25 -0.77
C LYS A 38 -5.54 -9.00 0.24
N LYS A 39 -4.29 -9.31 -0.12
CA LYS A 39 -3.33 -9.94 0.80
C LYS A 39 -3.09 -9.08 2.03
N MET A 40 -2.89 -7.78 1.86
CA MET A 40 -2.69 -6.86 2.99
C MET A 40 -3.92 -6.74 3.87
N HIS A 41 -5.13 -6.79 3.29
CA HIS A 41 -6.37 -6.84 4.05
C HIS A 41 -6.48 -8.13 4.88
N GLU A 42 -6.13 -9.28 4.29
CA GLU A 42 -6.13 -10.58 4.96
C GLU A 42 -5.04 -10.68 6.05
N GLU A 43 -3.83 -10.17 5.79
CA GLU A 43 -2.70 -10.22 6.73
C GLU A 43 -2.82 -9.18 7.86
N SER A 44 -3.29 -7.97 7.56
CA SER A 44 -3.46 -6.93 8.59
C SER A 44 -4.79 -7.02 9.34
N GLY A 45 -5.84 -7.54 8.70
CA GLY A 45 -7.21 -7.43 9.19
C GLY A 45 -7.78 -6.00 9.19
N ALA A 46 -7.07 -5.02 8.63
CA ALA A 46 -7.54 -3.63 8.53
C ALA A 46 -8.35 -3.44 7.25
N HIS A 47 -9.39 -2.60 7.29
CA HIS A 47 -10.13 -2.20 6.11
C HIS A 47 -9.31 -1.23 5.25
N ILE A 48 -8.94 -1.64 4.04
CA ILE A 48 -8.08 -0.88 3.12
C ILE A 48 -8.94 -0.43 1.94
N ASN A 49 -9.00 0.88 1.71
CA ASN A 49 -9.67 1.48 0.55
C ASN A 49 -8.69 2.33 -0.23
N ILE A 50 -8.62 2.12 -1.55
CA ILE A 50 -7.77 2.91 -2.44
C ILE A 50 -8.68 3.71 -3.35
N SER A 51 -8.55 5.04 -3.33
CA SER A 51 -9.28 5.90 -4.26
C SER A 51 -8.94 5.53 -5.71
N GLU A 52 -9.95 5.10 -6.46
CA GLU A 52 -9.85 4.91 -7.91
C GLU A 52 -10.15 6.23 -8.63
N GLY A 53 -9.20 6.71 -9.43
CA GLY A 53 -9.37 7.95 -10.20
C GLY A 53 -8.08 8.38 -10.90
N ASN A 54 -8.21 9.16 -11.98
CA ASN A 54 -7.08 9.71 -12.75
C ASN A 54 -6.45 10.95 -12.07
N CYS A 55 -6.58 11.07 -10.74
CA CYS A 55 -5.92 12.13 -10.00
C CYS A 55 -4.43 11.78 -9.83
N PRO A 56 -3.50 12.75 -9.96
CA PRO A 56 -2.07 12.48 -9.83
C PRO A 56 -1.67 11.95 -8.44
N GLY A 57 -2.49 12.21 -7.41
CA GLY A 57 -2.39 11.59 -6.09
C GLY A 57 -3.53 10.60 -5.84
N ARG A 58 -3.19 9.42 -5.31
CA ARG A 58 -4.16 8.45 -4.80
C ARG A 58 -4.19 8.51 -3.27
N ILE A 59 -5.39 8.42 -2.71
CA ILE A 59 -5.60 8.37 -1.27
C ILE A 59 -5.81 6.90 -0.88
N ILE A 60 -4.92 6.39 -0.02
CA ILE A 60 -5.04 5.08 0.62
C ILE A 60 -5.62 5.31 2.01
N THR A 61 -6.84 4.81 2.23
CA THR A 61 -7.52 4.91 3.51
C THR A 61 -7.44 3.58 4.24
N LEU A 62 -6.96 3.60 5.47
CA LEU A 62 -6.92 2.46 6.37
C LEU A 62 -7.91 2.71 7.50
N ALA A 63 -8.79 1.76 7.78
CA ALA A 63 -9.74 1.83 8.90
C ALA A 63 -9.70 0.53 9.70
N GLY A 64 -9.65 0.62 11.02
CA GLY A 64 -9.59 -0.56 11.88
C GLY A 64 -8.99 -0.28 13.24
N PRO A 65 -8.93 -1.28 14.13
CA PRO A 65 -8.25 -1.14 15.40
C PRO A 65 -6.77 -0.80 15.20
N THR A 66 -6.22 -0.12 16.19
CA THR A 66 -4.85 0.41 16.18
C THR A 66 -3.81 -0.67 15.79
N ASN A 67 -3.95 -1.90 16.31
CA ASN A 67 -3.08 -3.03 15.94
C ASN A 67 -3.11 -3.36 14.44
N THR A 68 -4.29 -3.42 13.83
CA THR A 68 -4.43 -3.80 12.41
C THR A 68 -3.97 -2.67 11.50
N ILE A 69 -4.28 -1.42 11.88
CA ILE A 69 -3.81 -0.22 11.19
C ILE A 69 -2.28 -0.19 11.12
N PHE A 70 -1.59 -0.52 12.21
CA PHE A 70 -0.13 -0.56 12.23
C PHE A 70 0.45 -1.65 11.35
N THR A 71 -0.11 -2.86 11.40
CA THR A 71 0.33 -3.94 10.51
C THR A 71 0.15 -3.55 9.04
N ALA A 72 -1.00 -2.94 8.69
CA ALA A 72 -1.25 -2.45 7.33
C ALA A 72 -0.28 -1.33 6.92
N LEU A 73 -0.05 -0.36 7.81
CA LEU A 73 0.90 0.73 7.58
C LEU A 73 2.32 0.21 7.38
N ALA A 74 2.78 -0.72 8.23
CA ALA A 74 4.08 -1.34 8.09
C ALA A 74 4.20 -2.05 6.74
N MET A 75 3.18 -2.81 6.31
CA MET A 75 3.20 -3.46 5.00
C MET A 75 3.19 -2.49 3.82
N ILE A 76 2.54 -1.32 3.94
CA ILE A 76 2.60 -0.27 2.91
C ILE A 76 4.00 0.36 2.88
N MET A 77 4.56 0.66 4.04
CA MET A 77 5.84 1.35 4.19
C MET A 77 7.06 0.46 3.94
N ASP A 78 6.92 -0.85 4.13
CA ASP A 78 7.95 -1.87 3.85
C ASP A 78 7.96 -2.30 2.37
N LYS A 79 6.94 -1.87 1.59
CA LYS A 79 6.84 -2.09 0.13
C LYS A 79 7.28 -0.93 -0.79
N PRO A 80 8.29 -0.10 -0.51
CA PRO A 80 8.70 0.94 -1.45
C PRO A 80 9.68 0.44 -2.53
N GLU A 81 10.09 -0.84 -2.56
CA GLU A 81 11.19 -1.32 -3.43
C GLU A 81 10.78 -2.11 -4.68
N GLU A 82 9.53 -2.06 -5.13
CA GLU A 82 9.16 -2.57 -6.47
C GLU A 82 8.87 -1.44 -7.45
N ASP A 83 9.85 -0.57 -7.70
CA ASP A 83 9.83 0.26 -8.92
C ASP A 83 11.21 0.83 -9.30
N ILE A 84 12.05 0.05 -10.01
CA ILE A 84 12.95 0.60 -11.06
C ILE A 84 13.38 -0.36 -12.18
N ASN A 85 13.07 -1.66 -12.20
CA ASN A 85 13.61 -2.58 -13.22
C ASN A 85 12.59 -3.29 -14.15
N SER A 86 11.68 -2.53 -14.76
CA SER A 86 11.07 -3.02 -16.01
C SER A 86 10.95 -1.93 -17.08
N SER A 87 12.06 -1.28 -17.39
CA SER A 87 12.35 -0.80 -18.74
C SER A 87 13.26 -1.83 -19.44
N MET A 88 12.73 -2.53 -20.46
CA MET A 88 13.32 -3.60 -21.30
C MET A 88 13.65 -4.92 -20.55
N THR A 89 13.19 -6.11 -20.93
CA THR A 89 13.27 -6.76 -22.25
C THR A 89 12.14 -7.80 -22.46
N ASN A 90 11.40 -7.75 -23.56
CA ASN A 90 11.27 -8.89 -24.48
C ASN A 90 10.53 -8.48 -25.78
N SER A 91 11.27 -8.03 -26.77
CA SER A 91 10.90 -8.28 -28.17
C SER A 91 11.94 -9.26 -28.71
N THR A 92 11.64 -10.55 -28.61
CA THR A 92 12.39 -11.57 -29.35
C THR A 92 11.83 -11.67 -30.76
N ALA A 93 12.76 -11.76 -31.73
CA ALA A 93 12.67 -12.45 -33.02
C ALA A 93 11.88 -11.84 -34.19
N ASP A 94 12.63 -11.28 -35.15
CA ASP A 94 12.55 -11.53 -36.62
C ASP A 94 13.85 -10.91 -37.22
N SER A 95 14.77 -11.56 -37.96
CA SER A 95 14.78 -12.77 -38.78
C SER A 95 16.15 -13.46 -38.76
#